data_AF-A0A7S1AF28-F1
#
_entry.id   AF-A0A7S1AF28-F1
#
_cell.length_a   1.000
_cell.length_b   1.000
_cell.length_c   1.000
_cell.angle_alpha   90.00
_cell.angle_beta   90.00
_cell.angle_gamma   90.00
#
_symmetry.space_group_name_H-M   'P 1'
#
loop_
_entity.id
_entity.type
_entity.pdbx_description
1 polymer ?
#
loop_
_entity_poly.entity_id
_entity_poly.type
_entity_poly.pdbx_seq_one_letter_code
_entity_poly.pdbx_strand_id
1 'polypeptide(L)'
;CSLCLVCIFVIGAKMSSSVDETIGGLSEVHHEDFKEAVTSAVEQLETTTFFVYMCRVAAALYTLVIAAQLFKVFDGQPRLAIVTRTLSHAAKDLVHFLIVCLSVAMSFAIAGVVLFGREVSSFVTFPRACLTCFRMLFYQFYWDELSLAGRYQASAWLTLFIIIVALGMLNMLIAQVIEHYELSKHAASSDETVW
;
A
#
# COMPACT_ATOMS: atom_id res chain seq x y z
N CYS A 1 3.11 10.44 22.73
CA CYS A 1 2.84 10.29 21.28
C CYS A 1 3.62 11.32 20.46
N SER A 2 3.32 12.62 20.59
CA SER A 2 4.07 13.73 19.95
C SER A 2 5.58 13.73 20.29
N LEU A 3 5.92 13.45 21.55
CA LEU A 3 7.31 13.33 22.02
C LEU A 3 8.14 12.26 21.27
N CYS A 4 7.54 11.14 20.81
CA CYS A 4 8.29 10.09 20.13
C CYS A 4 8.67 10.50 18.70
N LEU A 5 7.75 11.16 17.99
CA LEU A 5 8.01 11.72 16.66
C LEU A 5 9.04 12.86 16.71
N VAL A 6 8.93 13.72 17.72
CA VAL A 6 9.92 14.79 17.97
C VAL A 6 11.28 14.20 18.30
N CYS A 7 11.37 13.16 19.14
CA CYS A 7 12.64 12.49 19.44
C CYS A 7 13.26 11.85 18.20
N ILE A 8 12.49 11.14 17.36
CA ILE A 8 13.01 10.52 16.13
C ILE A 8 13.52 11.59 15.15
N PHE A 9 12.79 12.70 15.00
CA PHE A 9 13.21 13.82 14.15
C PHE A 9 14.46 14.52 14.69
N VAL A 10 14.53 14.75 16.01
CA VAL A 10 15.68 15.36 16.69
C VAL A 10 16.92 14.47 16.61
N ILE A 11 16.77 13.15 16.75
CA ILE A 11 17.86 12.17 16.56
C ILE A 11 18.38 12.24 15.13
N GLY A 12 17.49 12.26 14.12
CA GLY A 12 17.86 12.41 12.72
C GLY A 12 18.59 13.74 12.43
N ALA A 13 18.14 14.85 13.01
CA ALA A 13 18.75 16.16 12.85
C ALA A 13 20.13 16.27 13.52
N LYS A 14 20.26 15.75 14.75
CA LYS A 14 21.54 15.69 15.48
C LYS A 14 22.58 14.81 14.78
N MET A 15 22.14 13.71 14.16
CA MET A 15 23.04 12.82 13.43
C MET A 15 23.52 13.48 12.12
N SER A 16 22.65 14.21 11.42
CA SER A 16 23.00 14.95 10.20
C SER A 16 24.01 16.08 10.45
N SER A 17 23.95 16.76 11.60
CA SER A 17 24.95 17.77 11.96
C SER A 17 26.31 17.17 12.31
N SER A 18 26.34 16.00 12.95
CA SER A 18 27.59 15.28 13.27
C SER A 18 28.35 14.84 12.01
N VAL A 19 27.60 14.52 10.95
CA VAL A 19 28.15 14.15 9.64
C VAL A 19 28.74 15.37 8.92
N ASP A 20 28.06 16.52 8.96
CA ASP A 20 28.53 17.76 8.32
C ASP A 20 29.86 18.24 8.95
N GLU A 21 29.99 18.06 10.26
CA GLU A 21 31.22 18.35 11.01
C GLU A 21 32.39 17.41 10.62
N THR A 22 32.09 16.13 10.37
CA THR A 22 33.08 15.13 9.92
C THR A 22 33.54 15.38 8.47
N ILE A 23 32.63 15.83 7.59
CA ILE A 23 32.94 16.22 6.20
C ILE A 23 33.75 17.53 6.17
N GLY A 24 33.48 18.48 7.07
CA GLY A 24 34.27 19.71 7.21
C GLY A 24 35.74 19.46 7.57
N GLY A 25 36.00 18.47 8.44
CA GLY A 25 37.36 18.09 8.86
C GLY A 25 38.20 17.39 7.77
N LEU A 26 37.59 16.90 6.69
CA LEU A 26 38.29 16.27 5.56
C LEU A 26 39.03 17.28 4.67
N SER A 27 38.74 18.58 4.78
CA SER A 27 39.41 19.63 3.98
C SER A 27 40.85 19.95 4.43
N GLU A 28 41.26 19.51 5.64
CA GLU A 28 42.59 19.78 6.21
C GLU A 28 43.58 18.59 6.09
N VAL A 29 43.16 17.46 5.52
CA VAL A 29 43.94 16.20 5.51
C VAL A 29 44.95 16.15 4.35
N HIS A 30 46.19 15.74 4.63
CA HIS A 30 47.30 15.63 3.67
C HIS A 30 47.10 14.47 2.66
N HIS A 31 47.71 14.59 1.46
CA HIS A 31 47.44 13.76 0.27
C HIS A 31 47.66 12.24 0.43
N GLU A 32 48.47 11.77 1.39
CA GLU A 32 48.73 10.33 1.58
C GLU A 32 47.65 9.63 2.44
N ASP A 33 47.09 10.31 3.45
CA ASP A 33 46.06 9.76 4.35
C ASP A 33 44.63 10.09 3.91
N PHE A 34 44.47 10.96 2.90
CA PHE A 34 43.17 11.42 2.40
C PHE A 34 42.26 10.27 1.94
N LYS A 35 42.83 9.21 1.34
CA LYS A 35 42.05 8.05 0.88
C LYS A 35 41.45 7.25 2.04
N GLU A 36 42.20 7.04 3.11
CA GLU A 36 41.71 6.33 4.30
C GLU A 36 40.67 7.17 5.04
N ALA A 37 40.93 8.48 5.18
CA ALA A 37 39.98 9.42 5.77
C ALA A 37 38.65 9.47 5.00
N VAL A 38 38.68 9.58 3.67
CA VAL A 38 37.47 9.57 2.82
C VAL A 38 36.73 8.23 2.92
N THR A 39 37.44 7.11 2.92
CA THR A 39 36.81 5.78 3.01
C THR A 39 36.07 5.62 4.35
N SER A 40 36.69 6.04 5.45
CA SER A 40 36.06 6.00 6.78
C SER A 40 34.83 6.92 6.88
N ALA A 41 34.87 8.10 6.25
CA ALA A 41 33.74 9.03 6.23
C ALA A 41 32.57 8.50 5.38
N VAL A 42 32.86 7.85 4.25
CA VAL A 42 31.84 7.21 3.41
C VAL A 42 31.13 6.07 4.16
N GLU A 43 31.87 5.26 4.92
CA GLU A 43 31.30 4.16 5.72
C GLU A 43 30.39 4.68 6.86
N GLN A 44 30.78 5.78 7.51
CA GLN A 44 29.95 6.47 8.51
C GLN A 44 28.69 7.09 7.90
N LEU A 45 28.79 7.64 6.69
CA LEU A 45 27.68 8.19 5.92
C LEU A 45 26.66 7.12 5.53
N GLU A 46 27.12 5.97 5.05
CA GLU A 46 26.26 4.86 4.63
C GLU A 46 25.45 4.32 5.82
N THR A 47 26.12 4.09 6.94
CA THR A 47 25.50 3.60 8.18
C THR A 47 24.46 4.61 8.72
N THR A 48 24.79 5.90 8.68
CA THR A 48 23.89 6.97 9.11
C THR A 48 22.67 7.10 8.20
N THR A 49 22.89 7.02 6.88
CA THR A 49 21.81 7.10 5.89
C THR A 49 20.82 5.95 6.06
N PHE A 50 21.32 4.74 6.30
CA PHE A 50 20.48 3.57 6.56
C PHE A 50 19.63 3.74 7.83
N PHE A 51 20.25 4.21 8.92
CA PHE A 51 19.54 4.44 10.18
C PHE A 51 18.47 5.53 10.06
N VAL A 52 18.78 6.65 9.39
CA VAL A 52 17.83 7.74 9.14
C VAL A 52 16.66 7.26 8.27
N TYR A 53 16.93 6.45 7.24
CA TYR A 53 15.88 5.85 6.41
C TYR A 53 14.95 4.96 7.25
N MET A 54 15.50 4.08 8.07
CA MET A 54 14.73 3.20 8.96
C MET A 54 13.89 4.01 9.97
N CYS A 55 14.46 5.06 10.55
CA CYS A 55 13.75 5.98 11.44
C CYS A 55 12.59 6.71 10.73
N ARG A 56 12.79 7.17 9.49
CA ARG A 56 11.72 7.81 8.69
C ARG A 56 10.58 6.84 8.40
N VAL A 57 10.88 5.60 8.02
CA VAL A 57 9.87 4.56 7.79
C VAL A 57 9.12 4.24 9.09
N ALA A 58 9.83 4.10 10.22
CA ALA A 58 9.23 3.86 11.51
C ALA A 58 8.31 5.02 11.97
N ALA A 59 8.71 6.27 11.75
CA ALA A 59 7.89 7.44 12.06
C ALA A 59 6.62 7.52 11.19
N ALA A 60 6.73 7.19 9.90
CA ALA A 60 5.58 7.11 9.00
C ALA A 60 4.60 6.01 9.44
N LEU A 61 5.10 4.82 9.76
CA LEU A 61 4.29 3.72 10.29
C LEU A 61 3.63 4.08 11.63
N TYR A 62 4.36 4.72 12.53
CA TYR A 62 3.82 5.18 13.82
C TYR A 62 2.67 6.18 13.63
N THR A 63 2.81 7.10 12.67
CA THR A 63 1.73 8.05 12.32
C THR A 63 0.48 7.31 11.83
N LEU A 64 0.64 6.25 11.03
CA LEU A 64 -0.49 5.41 10.61
C LEU A 64 -1.13 4.67 11.79
N VAL A 65 -0.36 4.20 12.78
CA VAL A 65 -0.92 3.55 13.98
C VAL A 65 -1.74 4.54 14.81
N ILE A 66 -1.30 5.80 14.95
CA ILE A 66 -2.09 6.84 15.63
C ILE A 66 -3.41 7.10 14.87
N ALA A 67 -3.34 7.19 13.54
CA ALA A 67 -4.54 7.33 12.71
C ALA A 67 -5.48 6.12 12.87
N ALA A 68 -4.94 4.90 12.98
CA ALA A 68 -5.72 3.70 13.27
C ALA A 68 -6.41 3.76 14.65
N GLN A 69 -5.72 4.27 15.68
CA GLN A 69 -6.30 4.48 17.01
C GLN A 69 -7.43 5.50 17.02
N LEU A 70 -7.41 6.48 16.12
CA LEU A 70 -8.49 7.45 15.96
C LEU A 70 -9.84 6.77 15.64
N PHE A 71 -9.83 5.73 14.80
CA PHE A 71 -11.03 4.93 14.52
C PHE A 71 -11.60 4.24 15.77
N LYS A 72 -10.75 3.86 16.72
CA LYS A 72 -11.18 3.28 18.00
C LYS A 72 -11.81 4.33 18.92
N VAL A 73 -11.34 5.58 18.87
CA VAL A 73 -11.93 6.70 19.63
C VAL A 73 -13.27 7.11 19.04
N PHE A 74 -13.44 7.04 17.72
CA PHE A 74 -14.70 7.36 17.07
C PHE A 74 -15.83 6.34 17.32
N ASP A 75 -15.52 5.15 17.82
CA ASP A 75 -16.54 4.17 18.26
C ASP A 75 -17.41 4.71 19.42
N GLY A 76 -16.95 5.74 20.13
CA GLY A 76 -17.74 6.45 21.14
C GLY A 76 -18.90 7.27 20.57
N GLN A 77 -18.96 7.50 19.26
CA GLN A 77 -20.05 8.25 18.62
C GLN A 77 -21.12 7.29 18.07
N PRO A 78 -22.40 7.39 18.50
CA PRO A 78 -23.44 6.40 18.18
C PRO A 78 -23.72 6.23 16.69
N ARG A 79 -23.45 7.26 15.86
CA ARG A 79 -23.57 7.15 14.39
C ARG A 79 -22.46 6.33 13.74
N LEU A 80 -21.25 6.34 14.30
CA LEU A 80 -20.12 5.57 13.76
C LEU A 80 -20.06 4.16 14.34
N ALA A 81 -20.55 3.97 15.57
CA ALA A 81 -20.66 2.68 16.24
C ALA A 81 -21.51 1.64 15.46
N ILE A 82 -22.54 2.11 14.74
CA ILE A 82 -23.35 1.25 13.88
C ILE A 82 -22.52 0.75 12.69
N VAL A 83 -21.68 1.60 12.09
CA VAL A 83 -20.82 1.27 10.95
C VAL A 83 -19.65 0.35 11.36
N THR A 84 -19.08 0.54 12.55
CA THR A 84 -18.04 -0.37 13.06
C THR A 84 -18.61 -1.76 13.39
N ARG A 85 -19.82 -1.83 13.96
CA ARG A 85 -20.50 -3.10 14.21
C ARG A 85 -20.94 -3.81 12.92
N THR A 86 -21.45 -3.07 11.92
CA THR A 86 -21.75 -3.65 10.61
C THR A 86 -20.50 -4.22 9.95
N LEU A 87 -19.41 -3.45 9.95
CA LEU A 87 -18.16 -3.85 9.34
C LEU A 87 -17.56 -5.06 10.06
N SER A 88 -17.65 -5.12 11.39
CA SER A 88 -17.18 -6.27 12.17
C SER A 88 -18.00 -7.54 11.87
N HIS A 89 -19.30 -7.42 11.65
CA HIS A 89 -20.15 -8.55 11.30
C HIS A 89 -19.96 -8.96 9.82
N ALA A 90 -19.76 -7.99 8.93
CA ALA A 90 -19.47 -8.18 7.51
C ALA A 90 -18.03 -8.67 7.23
N ALA A 91 -17.11 -8.47 8.18
CA ALA A 91 -15.68 -8.71 7.98
C ALA A 91 -15.39 -10.15 7.58
N LYS A 92 -16.09 -11.13 8.17
CA LYS A 92 -15.86 -12.55 7.86
C LYS A 92 -16.18 -12.86 6.40
N ASP A 93 -17.32 -12.40 5.92
CA ASP A 93 -17.75 -12.62 4.56
C ASP A 93 -16.87 -11.80 3.60
N LEU A 94 -16.46 -10.59 3.99
CA LEU A 94 -15.59 -9.74 3.18
C LEU A 94 -14.20 -10.35 3.02
N VAL A 95 -13.65 -10.97 4.07
CA VAL A 95 -12.39 -11.71 4.01
C VAL A 95 -12.51 -12.91 3.08
N HIS A 96 -13.61 -13.65 3.14
CA HIS A 96 -13.83 -14.77 2.23
C HIS A 96 -13.89 -14.30 0.77
N PHE A 97 -14.66 -13.24 0.51
CA PHE A 97 -14.71 -12.60 -0.81
C PHE A 97 -13.34 -12.11 -1.28
N LEU A 98 -12.54 -11.50 -0.40
CA LEU A 98 -11.19 -11.04 -0.72
C LEU A 98 -10.27 -12.21 -1.16
N ILE A 99 -10.36 -13.36 -0.50
CA ILE A 99 -9.56 -14.55 -0.87
C ILE A 99 -9.93 -15.03 -2.27
N VAL A 100 -11.22 -15.09 -2.61
CA VAL A 100 -11.69 -15.47 -3.95
C VAL A 100 -11.29 -14.41 -4.99
N CYS A 101 -11.43 -13.12 -4.66
CA CYS A 101 -11.03 -12.02 -5.52
C CYS A 101 -9.53 -12.08 -5.85
N LEU A 102 -8.68 -12.28 -4.83
CA LEU A 102 -7.24 -12.40 -5.00
C LEU A 102 -6.86 -13.64 -5.81
N SER A 103 -7.50 -14.79 -5.60
CA SER A 103 -7.16 -16.01 -6.36
C SER A 103 -7.46 -15.87 -7.85
N VAL A 104 -8.60 -15.27 -8.20
CA VAL A 104 -8.95 -14.97 -9.60
C VAL A 104 -8.03 -13.90 -10.18
N ALA A 105 -7.78 -12.81 -9.45
CA ALA A 105 -6.87 -11.74 -9.90
C ALA A 105 -5.45 -12.25 -10.16
N MET A 106 -4.93 -13.13 -9.29
CA MET A 106 -3.62 -13.76 -9.47
C MET A 106 -3.60 -14.70 -10.69
N SER A 107 -4.69 -15.44 -10.93
CA SER A 107 -4.82 -16.28 -12.13
C SER A 107 -4.77 -15.45 -13.41
N PHE A 108 -5.44 -14.29 -13.43
CA PHE A 108 -5.36 -13.34 -14.54
C PHE A 108 -3.97 -12.70 -14.65
N ALA A 109 -3.32 -12.37 -13.54
CA ALA A 109 -1.95 -11.82 -13.55
C ALA A 109 -0.96 -12.81 -14.19
N ILE A 110 -1.05 -14.10 -13.85
CA ILE A 110 -0.23 -15.16 -14.46
C ILE A 110 -0.54 -15.27 -15.96
N ALA A 111 -1.82 -15.29 -16.34
CA ALA A 111 -2.21 -15.31 -17.74
C ALA A 111 -1.66 -14.10 -18.53
N GLY A 112 -1.66 -12.91 -17.92
CA GLY A 112 -1.08 -11.70 -18.50
C GLY A 112 0.43 -11.77 -18.67
N VAL A 113 1.15 -12.35 -17.70
CA VAL A 113 2.61 -12.61 -17.83
C VAL A 113 2.89 -13.58 -18.99
N VAL A 114 2.09 -14.64 -19.13
CA VAL A 114 2.28 -15.63 -20.19
C VAL A 114 1.98 -15.06 -21.59
N LEU A 115 0.90 -14.27 -21.73
CA LEU A 115 0.54 -13.66 -23.01
C LEU A 115 1.47 -12.49 -23.38
N PHE A 116 1.69 -11.56 -22.46
CA PHE A 116 2.29 -10.25 -22.77
C PHE A 116 3.71 -10.07 -22.22
N GLY A 117 4.23 -11.01 -21.43
CA GLY A 117 5.49 -10.84 -20.71
C GLY A 117 6.73 -10.68 -21.60
N ARG A 118 6.66 -11.04 -22.88
CA ARG A 118 7.77 -10.83 -23.85
C ARG A 118 7.74 -9.46 -24.52
N GLU A 119 6.56 -8.84 -24.63
CA GLU A 119 6.37 -7.65 -25.46
C GLU A 119 6.03 -6.41 -24.62
N VAL A 120 5.51 -6.59 -23.40
CA VAL A 120 5.08 -5.51 -22.51
C VAL A 120 5.87 -5.53 -21.22
N SER A 121 6.61 -4.45 -20.95
CA SER A 121 7.48 -4.34 -19.76
C SER A 121 6.71 -4.49 -18.43
N SER A 122 5.43 -4.09 -18.44
CA SER A 122 4.50 -4.13 -17.30
C SER A 122 4.11 -5.56 -16.89
N PHE A 123 4.32 -6.56 -17.75
CA PHE A 123 3.99 -7.97 -17.52
C PHE A 123 5.22 -8.89 -17.46
N VAL A 124 6.44 -8.35 -17.44
CA VAL A 124 7.69 -9.16 -17.43
C VAL A 124 7.85 -9.94 -16.13
N THR A 125 7.53 -9.33 -14.99
CA THR A 125 7.70 -9.95 -13.66
C THR A 125 6.36 -10.07 -12.97
N PHE A 126 6.14 -11.19 -12.27
CA PHE A 126 4.90 -11.44 -11.54
C PHE A 126 4.47 -10.29 -10.59
N PRO A 127 5.33 -9.72 -9.74
CA PRO A 127 4.94 -8.60 -8.87
C PRO A 127 4.52 -7.34 -9.65
N ARG A 128 5.19 -7.05 -10.78
CA ARG A 128 4.78 -5.95 -11.66
C ARG A 128 3.44 -6.24 -12.32
N ALA A 129 3.22 -7.46 -12.81
CA ALA A 129 1.95 -7.86 -13.40
C ALA A 129 0.79 -7.72 -12.40
N CYS A 130 0.99 -8.14 -11.14
CA CYS A 130 0.01 -7.93 -10.06
C CYS A 130 -0.30 -6.43 -9.86
N LEU A 131 0.72 -5.57 -9.80
CA LEU A 131 0.53 -4.13 -9.67
C LEU A 131 -0.19 -3.53 -10.88
N THR A 132 0.13 -4.00 -12.09
CA THR A 132 -0.54 -3.59 -13.33
C THR A 132 -2.00 -4.02 -13.32
N CYS A 133 -2.32 -5.25 -12.92
CA CYS A 133 -3.71 -5.72 -12.74
C CYS A 133 -4.46 -4.87 -11.70
N PHE A 134 -3.81 -4.50 -10.60
CA PHE A 134 -4.41 -3.61 -9.60
C PHE A 134 -4.67 -2.20 -10.16
N ARG A 135 -3.74 -1.64 -10.95
CA ARG A 135 -3.95 -0.35 -11.66
C ARG A 135 -5.10 -0.44 -12.67
N MET A 136 -5.19 -1.54 -13.41
CA MET A 136 -6.28 -1.78 -14.36
C MET A 136 -7.65 -1.85 -13.67
N LEU A 137 -7.71 -2.28 -12.40
CA LEU A 137 -8.96 -2.28 -11.62
C LEU A 137 -9.49 -0.84 -11.39
N PHE A 138 -8.60 0.14 -11.24
CA PHE A 138 -8.97 1.57 -11.17
C PHE A 138 -9.22 2.20 -12.54
N TYR A 139 -9.47 1.40 -13.58
CA TYR A 139 -9.70 1.84 -14.95
C TYR A 139 -8.52 2.64 -15.54
N GLN A 140 -7.30 2.41 -15.05
CA GLN A 140 -6.08 2.96 -15.64
C GLN A 140 -5.47 1.92 -16.60
N PHE A 141 -5.82 2.02 -17.89
CA PHE A 141 -5.37 1.08 -18.93
C PHE A 141 -4.35 1.72 -19.87
N TYR A 142 -3.28 0.98 -20.16
CA TYR A 142 -2.23 1.36 -21.14
C TYR A 142 -2.46 0.57 -22.43
N TRP A 143 -3.48 0.97 -23.20
CA TRP A 143 -3.85 0.29 -24.45
C TRP A 143 -2.71 0.30 -25.47
N ASP A 144 -1.95 1.39 -25.54
CA ASP A 144 -0.86 1.54 -26.50
C ASP A 144 0.21 0.46 -26.33
N GLU A 145 0.62 0.18 -25.10
CA GLU A 145 1.58 -0.88 -24.78
C GLU A 145 1.01 -2.28 -25.06
N LEU A 146 -0.25 -2.52 -24.69
CA LEU A 146 -0.88 -3.84 -24.84
C LEU A 146 -1.17 -4.18 -26.31
N SER A 147 -1.45 -3.17 -27.13
CA SER A 147 -1.77 -3.36 -28.55
C SER A 147 -0.58 -3.83 -29.38
N LEU A 148 0.65 -3.51 -28.96
CA LEU A 148 1.89 -3.92 -29.61
C LEU A 148 2.08 -5.45 -29.55
N ALA A 149 1.64 -6.09 -28.47
CA ALA A 149 1.78 -7.53 -28.24
C ALA A 149 0.88 -8.43 -29.09
N GLY A 150 -0.17 -7.85 -29.69
CA GLY A 150 -1.17 -8.61 -30.42
C GLY A 150 -2.58 -8.10 -30.15
N ARG A 151 -3.09 -7.30 -31.08
CA ARG A 151 -4.34 -6.55 -30.97
C ARG A 151 -5.58 -7.40 -30.65
N TYR A 152 -5.66 -8.62 -31.19
CA TYR A 152 -6.79 -9.52 -30.93
C TYR A 152 -6.71 -10.20 -29.55
N GLN A 153 -5.53 -10.76 -29.20
CA GLN A 153 -5.31 -11.43 -27.91
C GLN A 153 -5.38 -10.43 -26.74
N ALA A 154 -4.79 -9.25 -26.91
CA ALA A 154 -4.88 -8.13 -25.96
C ALA A 154 -6.32 -7.70 -25.71
N SER A 155 -7.10 -7.51 -26.77
CA SER A 155 -8.51 -7.12 -26.66
C SER A 155 -9.34 -8.17 -25.93
N ALA A 156 -9.21 -9.44 -26.29
CA ALA A 156 -9.96 -10.53 -25.68
C ALA A 156 -9.62 -10.68 -24.19
N TRP A 157 -8.32 -10.69 -23.85
CA TRP A 157 -7.87 -10.80 -22.46
C TRP A 157 -8.33 -9.60 -21.62
N LEU A 158 -8.16 -8.38 -22.13
CA LEU A 158 -8.55 -7.15 -21.43
C LEU A 158 -10.07 -7.10 -21.20
N THR A 159 -10.87 -7.47 -22.21
CA THR A 159 -12.32 -7.51 -22.11
C THR A 159 -12.77 -8.51 -21.04
N LEU A 160 -12.19 -9.71 -21.01
CA LEU A 160 -12.47 -10.71 -19.99
C LEU A 160 -12.06 -10.23 -18.59
N PHE A 161 -10.91 -9.59 -18.46
CA PHE A 161 -10.45 -9.01 -17.20
C PHE A 161 -11.41 -7.92 -16.69
N ILE A 162 -11.87 -7.02 -17.57
CA ILE A 162 -12.81 -5.96 -17.20
C ILE A 162 -14.16 -6.56 -16.77
N ILE A 163 -14.70 -7.52 -17.50
CA ILE A 163 -16.02 -8.09 -17.18
C ILE A 163 -15.96 -8.90 -15.88
N ILE A 164 -14.99 -9.81 -15.74
CA ILE A 164 -14.94 -10.76 -14.63
C ILE A 164 -14.37 -10.11 -13.37
N VAL A 165 -13.22 -9.44 -13.49
CA VAL A 165 -12.49 -8.92 -12.33
C VAL A 165 -12.95 -7.51 -12.00
N ALA A 166 -12.96 -6.57 -12.95
CA ALA A 166 -13.29 -5.18 -12.62
C ALA A 166 -14.79 -5.01 -12.31
N LEU A 167 -15.69 -5.44 -13.20
CA LEU A 167 -17.13 -5.29 -13.02
C LEU A 167 -17.71 -6.36 -12.10
N GLY A 168 -17.41 -7.64 -12.37
CA GLY A 168 -17.96 -8.75 -11.60
C GLY A 168 -17.61 -8.69 -10.12
N MET A 169 -16.31 -8.57 -9.80
CA MET A 169 -15.89 -8.52 -8.40
C MET A 169 -16.29 -7.22 -7.70
N LEU A 170 -16.16 -6.05 -8.35
CA LEU A 170 -16.57 -4.79 -7.71
C LEU A 170 -18.07 -4.74 -7.43
N ASN A 171 -18.90 -5.21 -8.38
CA ASN A 171 -20.35 -5.26 -8.19
C ASN A 171 -20.75 -6.25 -7.09
N MET A 172 -20.09 -7.41 -7.01
CA MET A 172 -20.32 -8.37 -5.94
C MET A 172 -19.90 -7.81 -4.57
N LEU A 173 -18.77 -7.11 -4.51
CA LEU A 173 -18.30 -6.43 -3.30
C LEU A 173 -19.32 -5.40 -2.80
N ILE A 174 -19.85 -4.58 -3.71
CA ILE A 174 -20.88 -3.58 -3.37
C ILE A 174 -22.15 -4.28 -2.90
N ALA A 175 -22.60 -5.34 -3.58
CA ALA A 175 -23.78 -6.10 -3.20
C ALA A 175 -23.67 -6.63 -1.76
N GLN A 176 -22.52 -7.21 -1.41
CA GLN A 176 -22.28 -7.73 -0.07
C GLN A 176 -22.25 -6.64 1.00
N VAL A 177 -21.68 -5.46 0.71
CA VAL A 177 -21.71 -4.31 1.64
C VAL A 177 -23.14 -3.82 1.89
N ILE A 178 -23.97 -3.77 0.85
CA ILE A 178 -25.37 -3.37 0.97
C ILE A 178 -26.15 -4.37 1.82
N GLU A 179 -25.97 -5.67 1.61
CA GLU A 179 -26.63 -6.73 2.39
C GLU A 179 -26.33 -6.59 3.90
N HIS A 180 -25.07 -6.40 4.28
CA HIS A 180 -24.70 -6.20 5.68
C HIS A 180 -25.18 -4.87 6.26
N TYR A 181 -25.25 -3.83 5.44
CA TYR A 181 -25.84 -2.54 5.85
C TYR A 181 -27.33 -2.69 6.14
N GLU A 182 -28.09 -3.37 5.28
CA GLU A 182 -29.51 -3.66 5.48
C GLU A 182 -29.76 -4.49 6.74
N LEU A 183 -28.98 -5.55 6.95
CA LEU A 183 -29.04 -6.38 8.17
C LEU A 183 -28.88 -5.56 9.45
N SER A 184 -27.90 -4.64 9.47
CA SER A 184 -27.70 -3.78 10.64
C SER A 184 -28.82 -2.79 10.90
N LYS A 185 -29.41 -2.27 9.82
CA LYS A 185 -30.51 -1.32 9.89
C LYS A 185 -31.76 -2.00 10.44
N HIS A 186 -32.02 -3.23 10.04
CA HIS A 186 -33.09 -4.04 10.60
C HIS A 186 -32.88 -4.33 12.10
N ALA A 187 -31.65 -4.67 12.51
CA ALA A 187 -31.34 -4.87 13.92
C ALA A 187 -31.57 -3.59 14.76
N ALA A 188 -31.12 -2.43 14.29
CA ALA A 188 -31.32 -1.15 14.97
C ALA A 188 -32.81 -0.74 15.06
N SER A 189 -33.60 -1.00 14.02
CA SER A 189 -35.05 -0.72 14.04
C SER A 189 -35.82 -1.60 15.03
N SER A 190 -35.31 -2.79 15.36
CA SER A 190 -35.97 -3.68 16.34
C SER A 190 -35.74 -3.27 17.79
N ASP A 191 -34.65 -2.55 18.08
CA ASP A 191 -34.35 -2.02 19.43
C ASP A 191 -35.17 -0.75 19.76
N GLU A 192 -35.67 -0.02 18.75
CA GLU A 192 -36.46 1.20 18.94
C GLU A 192 -37.95 0.95 19.23
N THR A 193 -38.47 -0.29 19.17
CA THR A 193 -39.91 -0.58 19.34
C THR A 193 -40.33 -1.00 20.75
N VAL A 194 -39.46 -0.85 21.76
CA VAL A 194 -39.81 -1.13 23.17
C VAL A 194 -39.82 0.14 24.01
N TRP A 195 -40.75 1.06 23.71
CA TRP A 195 -41.40 1.97 24.68
C TRP A 195 -42.81 2.30 24.21
#